data_AF-A0AA42GY13-F1
#
_entry.id   AF-A0AA42GY13-F1
#
_cell.length_a   1.000
_cell.length_b   1.000
_cell.length_c   1.000
_cell.angle_alpha   90.00
_cell.angle_beta   90.00
_cell.angle_gamma   90.00
#
_symmetry.space_group_name_H-M   'P 1'
#
loop_
_entity.id
_entity.type
_entity.pdbx_description
1 polymer ?
#
loop_
_entity_poly.entity_id
_entity_poly.type
_entity_poly.pdbx_seq_one_letter_code
_entity_poly.pdbx_strand_id
1 'polypeptide(L)'
;MTQKNGPLRIGIGGPVGSGKTTLTEKLCKAMRDKYSVAVITNDIYTQEDALILARSQALPEERIMGVETGGCPHTAIREDASINLQAIAEMNRRIPDLDIVFIESGGDNLAATFSPDLADLTLYVISVCQGEEIPRKGGPGITRSDFLVINKSDLAPHVHVDLEVMQGDAARMRGSRPFGFTDLHRGKGVPEIIDFIVENGGLELR
;
A
#
# COMPACT_ATOMS: atom_id res chain seq x y z
N MET A 1 -18.15 17.53 6.29
CA MET A 1 -18.21 17.16 7.72
C MET A 1 -16.83 16.67 8.09
N THR A 2 -16.20 17.20 9.13
CA THR A 2 -14.88 16.74 9.57
C THR A 2 -15.05 15.41 10.30
N GLN A 3 -14.40 14.35 9.83
CA GLN A 3 -14.34 13.04 10.49
C GLN A 3 -13.82 13.22 11.93
N LYS A 4 -14.50 12.64 12.92
CA LYS A 4 -14.18 12.82 14.35
C LYS A 4 -12.78 12.29 14.73
N ASN A 5 -12.24 11.38 13.91
CA ASN A 5 -10.97 10.67 14.14
C ASN A 5 -9.90 10.96 13.06
N GLY A 6 -10.11 11.94 12.16
CA GLY A 6 -9.25 12.17 11.00
C GLY A 6 -9.52 11.19 9.83
N PRO A 7 -8.73 11.26 8.74
CA PRO A 7 -8.85 10.34 7.61
C PRO A 7 -8.40 8.93 7.99
N LEU A 8 -8.90 7.93 7.27
CA LEU A 8 -8.40 6.56 7.31
C LEU A 8 -6.97 6.52 6.74
N ARG A 9 -6.01 6.01 7.52
CA ARG A 9 -4.60 5.92 7.12
C ARG A 9 -4.28 4.51 6.67
N ILE A 10 -3.90 4.34 5.41
CA ILE A 10 -3.66 3.03 4.80
C ILE A 10 -2.18 2.94 4.42
N GLY A 11 -1.44 2.09 5.14
CA GLY A 11 -0.05 1.80 4.85
C GLY A 11 0.08 0.80 3.70
N ILE A 12 0.83 1.16 2.65
CA ILE A 12 1.16 0.29 1.51
C ILE A 12 2.64 -0.05 1.60
N GLY A 13 2.93 -1.26 2.08
CA GLY A 13 4.28 -1.76 2.31
C GLY A 13 4.67 -2.87 1.35
N GLY A 14 5.96 -3.19 1.29
CA GLY A 14 6.43 -4.33 0.50
C GLY A 14 7.80 -4.11 -0.15
N PRO A 15 8.36 -5.16 -0.76
CA PRO A 15 9.70 -5.08 -1.30
C PRO A 15 9.88 -4.14 -2.48
N VAL A 16 11.16 -3.82 -2.75
CA VAL A 16 11.55 -3.04 -3.93
C VAL A 16 10.99 -3.72 -5.19
N GLY A 17 10.31 -2.94 -6.03
CA GLY A 17 9.77 -3.41 -7.31
C GLY A 17 8.56 -4.35 -7.24
N SER A 18 7.92 -4.54 -6.08
CA SER A 18 6.73 -5.40 -5.97
C SER A 18 5.47 -4.82 -6.63
N GLY A 19 5.43 -3.50 -6.85
CA GLY A 19 4.33 -2.77 -7.50
C GLY A 19 3.49 -1.92 -6.54
N LYS A 20 4.07 -1.43 -5.44
CA LYS A 20 3.43 -0.51 -4.49
C LYS A 20 2.90 0.75 -5.18
N THR A 21 3.74 1.51 -5.89
CA THR A 21 3.34 2.70 -6.64
C THR A 21 2.22 2.43 -7.64
N THR A 22 2.25 1.28 -8.33
CA THR A 22 1.19 0.87 -9.24
C THR A 22 -0.12 0.59 -8.49
N LEU A 23 -0.07 -0.06 -7.33
CA LEU A 23 -1.26 -0.24 -6.48
C LEU A 23 -1.80 1.11 -6.03
N THR A 24 -0.94 1.97 -5.50
CA THR A 24 -1.26 3.32 -5.04
C THR A 24 -1.95 4.12 -6.14
N GLU A 25 -1.40 4.12 -7.36
CA GLU A 25 -1.99 4.77 -8.53
C GLU A 25 -3.41 4.26 -8.83
N LYS A 26 -3.58 2.94 -8.90
CA LYS A 26 -4.88 2.32 -9.23
C LYS A 26 -5.93 2.61 -8.18
N LEU A 27 -5.57 2.52 -6.89
CA LEU A 27 -6.46 2.86 -5.78
C LEU A 27 -6.86 4.34 -5.81
N CYS A 28 -5.89 5.25 -5.98
CA CYS A 28 -6.17 6.68 -6.10
C CYS A 28 -7.17 6.96 -7.23
N LYS A 29 -6.91 6.45 -8.44
CA LYS A 29 -7.79 6.68 -9.60
C LYS A 29 -9.19 6.11 -9.41
N ALA A 30 -9.32 4.95 -8.78
CA ALA A 30 -10.61 4.30 -8.59
C ALA A 30 -11.44 4.90 -7.45
N MET A 31 -10.79 5.51 -6.45
CA MET A 31 -11.46 5.99 -5.23
C MET A 31 -11.67 7.51 -5.19
N ARG A 32 -10.89 8.30 -5.93
CA ARG A 32 -10.91 9.78 -5.86
C ARG A 32 -12.22 10.46 -6.26
N ASP A 33 -13.08 9.79 -7.02
CA ASP A 33 -14.37 10.35 -7.44
C ASP A 33 -15.45 10.17 -6.35
N LYS A 34 -15.22 9.27 -5.38
CA LYS A 34 -16.14 8.95 -4.28
C LYS A 34 -15.64 9.42 -2.92
N TYR A 35 -14.33 9.57 -2.77
CA TYR A 35 -13.67 9.91 -1.51
C TYR A 35 -12.67 11.06 -1.71
N SER A 36 -12.49 11.90 -0.70
CA SER A 36 -11.37 12.85 -0.67
C SER A 36 -10.10 12.09 -0.30
N VAL A 37 -9.23 11.87 -1.29
CA VAL A 37 -8.01 11.05 -1.17
C VAL A 37 -6.75 11.92 -1.21
N ALA A 38 -5.74 11.53 -0.46
CA ALA A 38 -4.36 12.01 -0.56
C ALA A 38 -3.37 10.86 -0.48
N VAL A 39 -2.14 11.11 -0.89
CA VAL A 39 -1.05 10.13 -0.82
C VAL A 39 0.24 10.77 -0.30
N ILE A 40 0.93 10.05 0.57
CA ILE A 40 2.29 10.32 1.02
C ILE A 40 3.17 9.18 0.53
N THR A 41 4.18 9.48 -0.28
CA THR A 41 5.12 8.50 -0.80
C THR A 41 6.47 8.66 -0.13
N ASN A 42 7.05 7.56 0.34
CA ASN A 42 8.36 7.57 0.97
C ASN A 42 9.40 6.95 0.05
N ASP A 43 10.51 7.65 -0.15
CA ASP A 43 11.71 7.09 -0.77
C ASP A 43 12.95 7.62 -0.03
N ILE A 44 14.08 6.95 -0.17
CA ILE A 44 15.26 7.22 0.66
C ILE A 44 15.92 8.53 0.23
N TYR A 45 16.03 8.75 -1.08
CA TYR A 45 16.85 9.83 -1.66
C TYR A 45 16.16 10.63 -2.76
N THR A 46 14.91 10.32 -3.08
CA THR A 46 14.20 10.93 -4.20
C THR A 46 12.72 11.17 -3.88
N GLN A 47 12.02 11.83 -4.80
CA GLN A 47 10.56 11.94 -4.81
C GLN A 47 9.96 11.23 -6.03
N GLU A 48 10.65 10.23 -6.58
CA GLU A 48 10.29 9.63 -7.87
C GLU A 48 8.88 9.04 -7.85
N ASP A 49 8.47 8.35 -6.78
CA ASP A 49 7.12 7.80 -6.66
C ASP A 49 6.04 8.90 -6.65
N ALA A 50 6.26 10.01 -5.95
CA ALA A 50 5.38 11.17 -5.98
C ALA A 50 5.27 11.75 -7.42
N LEU A 51 6.40 11.86 -8.12
CA LEU A 51 6.44 12.32 -9.50
C LEU A 51 5.77 11.36 -10.49
N ILE A 52 5.83 10.04 -10.26
CA ILE A 52 5.12 9.03 -11.04
C ILE A 52 3.60 9.19 -10.83
N LEU A 53 3.15 9.37 -9.59
CA LEU A 53 1.74 9.59 -9.29
C LEU A 53 1.20 10.90 -9.89
N ALA A 54 2.00 11.96 -9.89
CA ALA A 54 1.65 13.22 -10.55
C ALA A 54 1.58 13.06 -12.08
N ARG A 55 2.61 12.46 -12.69
CA ARG A 55 2.67 12.22 -14.16
C ARG A 55 1.55 11.32 -14.66
N SER A 56 1.17 10.32 -13.88
CA SER A 56 0.04 9.42 -14.20
C SER A 56 -1.32 10.06 -13.93
N GLN A 57 -1.35 11.28 -13.39
CA GLN A 57 -2.55 11.98 -12.96
C GLN A 57 -3.37 11.11 -12.00
N ALA A 58 -2.72 10.47 -11.03
CA ALA A 58 -3.38 9.68 -10.00
C ALA A 58 -4.28 10.55 -9.13
N LEU A 59 -3.76 11.71 -8.70
CA LEU A 59 -4.46 12.78 -7.99
C LEU A 59 -3.92 14.14 -8.47
N PRO A 60 -4.62 15.25 -8.20
CA PRO A 60 -4.03 16.59 -8.25
C PRO A 60 -2.74 16.68 -7.43
N GLU A 61 -1.75 17.45 -7.89
CA GLU A 61 -0.42 17.52 -7.26
C GLU A 61 -0.48 17.96 -5.79
N GLU A 62 -1.41 18.85 -5.43
CA GLU A 62 -1.60 19.30 -4.05
C GLU A 62 -2.06 18.18 -3.08
N ARG A 63 -2.48 17.03 -3.62
CA ARG A 63 -2.89 15.82 -2.88
C ARG A 63 -1.79 14.76 -2.82
N ILE A 64 -0.62 15.03 -3.38
CA ILE A 64 0.53 14.12 -3.44
C ILE A 64 1.70 14.76 -2.69
N MET A 65 2.26 14.05 -1.72
CA MET A 65 3.41 14.53 -0.95
C MET A 65 4.53 13.49 -0.98
N GLY A 66 5.70 13.87 -1.50
CA GLY A 66 6.91 13.05 -1.42
C GLY A 66 7.69 13.33 -0.14
N VAL A 67 8.09 12.28 0.56
CA VAL A 67 8.91 12.34 1.77
C VAL A 67 10.22 11.59 1.53
N GLU A 68 11.32 12.32 1.63
CA GLU A 68 12.67 11.74 1.58
C GLU A 68 13.08 11.30 2.99
N THR A 69 13.22 10.00 3.21
CA THR A 69 13.44 9.44 4.56
C THR A 69 14.90 9.51 5.02
N GLY A 70 15.86 9.62 4.09
CA GLY A 70 17.30 9.71 4.36
C GLY A 70 17.96 8.43 4.91
N GLY A 71 17.18 7.39 5.22
CA GLY A 71 17.64 6.12 5.79
C GLY A 71 16.66 4.96 5.58
N CYS A 72 16.84 3.85 6.31
CA CYS A 72 16.05 2.63 6.13
C CYS A 72 14.53 2.90 6.14
N PRO A 73 13.77 2.45 5.14
CA PRO A 73 12.34 2.74 5.04
C PRO A 73 11.53 2.34 6.27
N HIS A 74 11.83 1.18 6.88
CA HIS A 74 11.15 0.72 8.09
C HIS A 74 11.21 1.74 9.25
N THR A 75 12.31 2.49 9.39
CA THR A 75 12.44 3.52 10.43
C THR A 75 11.34 4.56 10.28
N ALA A 76 11.15 5.09 9.07
CA ALA A 76 10.19 6.15 8.80
C ALA A 76 8.73 5.71 8.93
N ILE A 77 8.44 4.41 8.92
CA ILE A 77 7.08 3.88 9.04
C ILE A 77 6.79 3.15 10.35
N ARG A 78 7.82 2.88 11.17
CA ARG A 78 7.69 2.07 12.40
C ARG A 78 8.43 2.66 13.59
N GLU A 79 9.77 2.69 13.54
CA GLU A 79 10.57 3.07 14.71
C GLU A 79 10.50 4.58 15.01
N ASP A 80 10.49 5.41 13.97
CA ASP A 80 10.31 6.85 14.05
C ASP A 80 9.39 7.32 12.91
N ALA A 81 8.09 7.18 13.15
CA ALA A 81 7.05 7.61 12.21
C ALA A 81 6.82 9.14 12.20
N SER A 82 7.62 9.93 12.90
CA SER A 82 7.37 11.37 13.10
C SER A 82 7.26 12.14 11.79
N ILE A 83 8.13 11.84 10.80
CA ILE A 83 8.12 12.50 9.49
C ILE A 83 6.80 12.25 8.73
N ASN A 84 6.29 11.03 8.77
CA ASN A 84 5.02 10.68 8.15
C ASN A 84 3.83 11.26 8.91
N LEU A 85 3.87 11.25 10.25
CA LEU A 85 2.81 11.87 11.07
C LEU A 85 2.72 13.39 10.85
N GLN A 86 3.86 14.07 10.67
CA GLN A 86 3.90 15.48 10.31
C GLN A 86 3.33 15.72 8.90
N ALA A 87 3.70 14.89 7.93
CA ALA A 87 3.15 14.94 6.58
C ALA A 87 1.62 14.76 6.57
N ILE A 88 1.09 13.78 7.33
CA ILE A 88 -0.36 13.57 7.49
C ILE A 88 -1.03 14.80 8.12
N ALA A 89 -0.45 15.36 9.19
CA ALA A 89 -0.98 16.55 9.84
C ALA A 89 -1.02 17.76 8.89
N GLU A 90 0.00 17.92 8.04
CA GLU A 90 0.03 18.93 7.01
C GLU A 90 -1.05 18.71 5.94
N MET A 91 -1.22 17.48 5.44
CA MET A 91 -2.26 17.14 4.48
C MET A 91 -3.66 17.39 5.03
N ASN A 92 -3.93 17.02 6.28
CA ASN A 92 -5.21 17.27 6.96
C ASN A 92 -5.51 18.77 7.11
N ARG A 93 -4.48 19.59 7.35
CA ARG A 93 -4.64 21.05 7.42
C ARG A 93 -4.94 21.65 6.05
N ARG A 94 -4.31 21.13 4.99
CA ARG A 94 -4.49 21.60 3.59
C ARG A 94 -5.82 21.12 3.01
N ILE A 95 -6.29 19.93 3.39
CA ILE A 95 -7.48 19.26 2.87
C ILE A 95 -8.39 18.87 4.06
N PRO A 96 -9.23 19.78 4.57
CA PRO A 96 -10.01 19.52 5.78
C PRO A 96 -11.08 18.43 5.66
N ASP A 97 -11.43 18.03 4.43
CA ASP A 97 -12.46 17.03 4.14
C ASP A 97 -11.89 15.65 3.80
N LEU A 98 -10.60 15.42 4.06
CA LEU A 98 -9.89 14.20 3.69
C LEU A 98 -10.51 12.95 4.34
N ASP A 99 -10.84 11.97 3.51
CA ASP A 99 -11.37 10.67 3.96
C ASP A 99 -10.26 9.63 4.08
N ILE A 100 -9.28 9.66 3.16
CA ILE A 100 -8.25 8.61 3.03
C ILE A 100 -6.88 9.24 2.81
N VAL A 101 -5.88 8.73 3.52
CA VAL A 101 -4.46 8.96 3.24
C VAL A 101 -3.76 7.64 2.99
N PHE A 102 -3.29 7.44 1.76
CA PHE A 102 -2.37 6.34 1.45
C PHE A 102 -0.95 6.73 1.86
N ILE A 103 -0.24 5.81 2.52
CA ILE A 103 1.15 6.00 2.95
C ILE A 103 1.97 4.88 2.31
N GLU A 104 2.66 5.19 1.23
CA GLU A 104 3.52 4.24 0.55
C GLU A 104 4.90 4.22 1.20
N SER A 105 5.34 3.04 1.67
CA SER A 105 6.70 2.90 2.19
C SER A 105 7.72 2.90 1.06
N GLY A 106 8.96 3.26 1.36
CA GLY A 106 10.10 2.85 0.54
C GLY A 106 10.14 1.32 0.42
N GLY A 107 10.77 0.80 -0.63
CA GLY A 107 10.93 -0.65 -0.79
C GLY A 107 11.85 -1.23 0.28
N ASP A 108 11.40 -2.27 0.99
CA ASP A 108 12.15 -2.86 2.12
C ASP A 108 12.04 -4.39 2.15
N ASN A 109 12.70 -5.04 3.10
CA ASN A 109 12.70 -6.48 3.27
C ASN A 109 11.37 -7.01 3.85
N LEU A 110 11.24 -8.34 3.92
CA LEU A 110 10.02 -9.04 4.38
C LEU A 110 9.64 -8.78 5.85
N ALA A 111 10.53 -8.16 6.64
CA ALA A 111 10.29 -7.81 8.03
C ALA A 111 9.68 -6.42 8.25
N ALA A 112 9.54 -5.61 7.20
CA ALA A 112 8.99 -4.26 7.30
C ALA A 112 7.47 -4.28 7.50
N THR A 113 7.00 -3.54 8.50
CA THR A 113 5.59 -3.30 8.80
C THR A 113 5.40 -1.88 9.30
N PHE A 114 4.19 -1.34 9.14
CA PHE A 114 3.83 -0.05 9.70
C PHE A 114 3.62 -0.14 11.22
N SER A 115 3.90 0.95 11.93
CA SER A 115 3.42 1.15 13.30
C SER A 115 1.90 1.32 13.29
N PRO A 116 1.16 0.76 14.27
CA PRO A 116 -0.25 1.06 14.49
C PRO A 116 -0.52 2.56 14.74
N ASP A 117 0.49 3.30 15.21
CA ASP A 117 0.38 4.74 15.38
C ASP A 117 0.34 5.48 14.04
N LEU A 118 0.80 4.87 12.94
CA LEU A 118 0.87 5.47 11.62
C LEU A 118 -0.24 4.98 10.67
N ALA A 119 -0.56 3.69 10.68
CA ALA A 119 -1.52 3.09 9.75
C ALA A 119 -2.65 2.36 10.49
N ASP A 120 -3.89 2.63 10.09
CA ASP A 120 -5.09 1.98 10.60
C ASP A 120 -5.35 0.65 9.87
N LEU A 121 -5.01 0.58 8.58
CA LEU A 121 -4.98 -0.62 7.77
C LEU A 121 -3.64 -0.76 7.04
N THR A 122 -3.21 -2.00 6.82
CA THR A 122 -1.96 -2.33 6.14
C THR A 122 -2.18 -3.26 4.95
N LEU A 123 -1.78 -2.79 3.78
CA LEU A 123 -1.64 -3.58 2.57
C LEU A 123 -0.17 -3.92 2.39
N TYR A 124 0.15 -5.21 2.20
CA TYR A 124 1.52 -5.64 1.92
C TYR A 124 1.60 -6.22 0.52
N VAL A 125 2.51 -5.70 -0.30
CA VAL A 125 2.64 -6.07 -1.72
C VAL A 125 3.89 -6.89 -1.93
N ILE A 126 3.71 -8.15 -2.31
CA ILE A 126 4.77 -8.99 -2.87
C ILE A 126 4.51 -9.22 -4.37
N SER A 127 5.46 -9.80 -5.07
CA SER A 127 5.39 -10.05 -6.51
C SER A 127 5.78 -11.49 -6.81
N VAL A 128 5.07 -12.13 -7.73
CA VAL A 128 5.40 -13.46 -8.27
C VAL A 128 6.83 -13.53 -8.80
N CYS A 129 7.33 -12.46 -9.42
CA CYS A 129 8.72 -12.39 -9.91
C CYS A 129 9.80 -12.50 -8.83
N GLN A 130 9.45 -12.48 -7.54
CA GLN A 130 10.39 -12.63 -6.44
C GLN A 130 10.66 -14.10 -6.09
N GLY A 131 9.87 -15.04 -6.64
CA GLY A 131 9.98 -16.48 -6.41
C GLY A 131 8.72 -17.07 -5.77
N GLU A 132 8.44 -18.33 -6.11
CA GLU A 132 7.30 -19.10 -5.58
C GLU A 132 7.39 -19.27 -4.06
N GLU A 133 8.60 -19.31 -3.51
CA GLU A 133 8.86 -19.57 -2.09
C GLU A 133 8.66 -18.36 -1.17
N ILE A 134 8.39 -17.18 -1.73
CA ILE A 134 8.29 -15.93 -0.96
C ILE A 134 7.25 -16.03 0.18
N PRO A 135 6.02 -16.56 -0.02
CA PRO A 135 5.09 -16.77 1.08
C PRO A 135 5.68 -17.64 2.20
N ARG A 136 6.42 -18.71 1.85
CA ARG A 136 7.05 -19.63 2.83
C ARG A 136 8.14 -18.96 3.66
N LYS A 137 8.84 -17.97 3.09
CA LYS A 137 9.84 -17.17 3.84
C LYS A 137 9.19 -16.31 4.94
N GLY A 138 7.88 -16.08 4.86
CA GLY A 138 7.10 -15.47 5.93
C GLY A 138 7.48 -14.01 6.19
N GLY A 139 7.49 -13.62 7.46
CA GLY A 139 7.64 -12.23 7.88
C GLY A 139 6.31 -11.57 8.21
N PRO A 140 6.31 -10.54 9.07
CA PRO A 140 5.11 -9.88 9.54
C PRO A 140 4.28 -9.25 8.42
N GLY A 141 4.90 -8.75 7.33
CA GLY A 141 4.16 -8.27 6.17
C GLY A 141 3.34 -9.36 5.48
N ILE A 142 3.90 -10.57 5.32
CA ILE A 142 3.19 -11.70 4.70
C ILE A 142 2.19 -12.34 5.66
N THR A 143 2.50 -12.44 6.95
CA THR A 143 1.71 -13.23 7.91
C THR A 143 0.67 -12.41 8.68
N ARG A 144 0.86 -11.09 8.80
CA ARG A 144 0.06 -10.25 9.71
C ARG A 144 -0.54 -9.00 9.09
N SER A 145 -0.15 -8.59 7.88
CA SER A 145 -0.83 -7.49 7.18
C SER A 145 -2.32 -7.77 7.08
N ASP A 146 -3.13 -6.71 7.05
CA ASP A 146 -4.57 -6.84 6.97
C ASP A 146 -4.98 -7.43 5.61
N PHE A 147 -4.27 -7.04 4.53
CA PHE A 147 -4.39 -7.66 3.22
C PHE A 147 -3.02 -7.89 2.56
N LEU A 148 -2.78 -9.10 2.03
CA LEU A 148 -1.59 -9.40 1.22
C LEU A 148 -1.94 -9.38 -0.27
N VAL A 149 -1.24 -8.53 -1.02
CA VAL A 149 -1.32 -8.43 -2.47
C VAL A 149 -0.17 -9.24 -3.07
N ILE A 150 -0.49 -10.23 -3.90
CA ILE A 150 0.48 -11.03 -4.64
C ILE A 150 0.44 -10.61 -6.12
N ASN A 151 1.22 -9.59 -6.45
CA ASN A 151 1.18 -8.91 -7.75
C ASN A 151 1.97 -9.64 -8.84
N LYS A 152 1.76 -9.21 -10.08
CA LYS A 152 2.41 -9.70 -11.30
C LYS A 152 2.12 -11.17 -11.57
N SER A 153 0.91 -11.60 -11.23
CA SER A 153 0.45 -12.98 -11.46
C SER A 153 0.49 -13.40 -12.93
N ASP A 154 0.37 -12.43 -13.84
CA ASP A 154 0.50 -12.65 -15.27
C ASP A 154 1.91 -13.04 -15.71
N LEU A 155 2.94 -12.74 -14.90
CA LEU A 155 4.33 -13.06 -15.20
C LEU A 155 4.77 -14.45 -14.70
N ALA A 156 3.90 -15.20 -14.01
CA ALA A 156 4.22 -16.52 -13.49
C ALA A 156 4.84 -17.49 -14.53
N PRO A 157 4.33 -17.57 -15.78
CA PRO A 157 4.91 -18.45 -16.81
C PRO A 157 6.34 -18.08 -17.21
N HIS A 158 6.79 -16.85 -16.94
CA HIS A 158 8.11 -16.33 -17.30
C HIS A 158 9.16 -16.49 -16.20
N VAL A 159 8.73 -16.81 -14.97
CA VAL A 159 9.62 -16.94 -13.81
C VAL A 159 9.53 -18.30 -13.13
N HIS A 160 8.91 -19.28 -13.79
CA HIS A 160 8.76 -20.66 -13.30
C HIS A 160 8.08 -20.74 -11.93
N VAL A 161 7.02 -19.96 -11.74
CA VAL A 161 6.20 -19.99 -10.52
C VAL A 161 4.88 -20.69 -10.79
N ASP A 162 4.53 -21.65 -9.94
CA ASP A 162 3.19 -22.23 -9.89
C ASP A 162 2.31 -21.41 -8.92
N LEU A 163 1.25 -20.80 -9.48
CA LEU A 163 0.34 -19.98 -8.70
C LEU A 163 -0.48 -20.81 -7.69
N GLU A 164 -0.77 -22.09 -7.97
CA GLU A 164 -1.51 -22.95 -7.04
C GLU A 164 -0.66 -23.29 -5.82
N VAL A 165 0.63 -23.57 -6.03
CA VAL A 165 1.59 -23.80 -4.93
C VAL A 165 1.73 -22.53 -4.09
N MET A 166 1.96 -21.38 -4.74
CA MET A 166 2.10 -20.10 -4.06
C MET A 166 0.82 -19.72 -3.29
N GLN A 167 -0.37 -20.04 -3.83
CA GLN A 167 -1.66 -19.85 -3.17
C GLN A 167 -1.77 -20.71 -1.91
N GLY A 168 -1.40 -22.00 -1.99
CA GLY A 168 -1.41 -22.91 -0.86
C GLY A 168 -0.48 -22.47 0.27
N ASP A 169 0.70 -21.95 -0.06
CA ASP A 169 1.63 -21.43 0.92
C ASP A 169 1.17 -20.12 1.55
N ALA A 170 0.63 -19.19 0.76
CA ALA A 170 0.06 -17.96 1.28
C ALA A 170 -1.11 -18.25 2.25
N ALA A 171 -2.01 -19.17 1.87
CA ALA A 171 -3.11 -19.60 2.74
C ALA A 171 -2.62 -20.21 4.05
N ARG A 172 -1.60 -21.08 4.00
CA ARG A 172 -0.99 -21.68 5.19
C ARG A 172 -0.38 -20.62 6.12
N MET A 173 0.33 -19.65 5.56
CA MET A 173 1.05 -18.63 6.32
C MET A 173 0.12 -17.55 6.91
N ARG A 174 -1.06 -17.34 6.30
CA ARG A 174 -2.01 -16.28 6.69
C ARG A 174 -3.21 -16.78 7.50
N GLY A 175 -3.51 -18.09 7.47
CA GLY A 175 -4.71 -18.63 8.07
C GLY A 175 -5.95 -18.03 7.40
N SER A 176 -6.80 -17.35 8.17
CA SER A 176 -8.02 -16.70 7.67
C SER A 176 -7.82 -15.29 7.11
N ARG A 177 -6.60 -14.72 7.17
CA ARG A 177 -6.36 -13.34 6.71
C ARG A 177 -6.41 -13.26 5.18
N PRO A 178 -7.07 -12.24 4.61
CA PRO A 178 -7.30 -12.18 3.18
C PRO A 178 -6.01 -11.91 2.41
N PHE A 179 -5.94 -12.45 1.21
CA PHE A 179 -4.90 -12.17 0.24
C PHE A 179 -5.47 -12.36 -1.17
N GLY A 180 -4.83 -11.74 -2.17
CA GLY A 180 -5.28 -11.83 -3.55
C GLY A 180 -4.15 -11.74 -4.55
N PHE A 181 -4.25 -12.53 -5.63
CA PHE A 181 -3.38 -12.39 -6.78
C PHE A 181 -3.83 -11.22 -7.64
N THR A 182 -2.89 -10.39 -8.08
CA THR A 182 -3.18 -9.23 -8.90
C THR A 182 -2.35 -9.20 -10.17
N ASP A 183 -2.90 -8.53 -11.17
CA ASP A 183 -2.18 -7.97 -12.30
C ASP A 183 -2.56 -6.49 -12.31
N LEU A 184 -1.82 -5.72 -11.53
CA LEU A 184 -2.12 -4.31 -11.32
C LEU A 184 -1.96 -3.49 -12.59
N HIS A 185 -1.12 -3.92 -13.55
CA HIS A 185 -0.98 -3.23 -14.82
C HIS A 185 -2.31 -3.25 -15.59
N ARG A 186 -2.98 -4.40 -15.64
CA ARG A 186 -4.32 -4.56 -16.25
C ARG A 186 -5.48 -4.27 -15.29
N GLY A 187 -5.20 -3.93 -14.02
CA GLY A 187 -6.21 -3.60 -13.00
C GLY A 187 -6.92 -4.80 -12.39
N LYS A 188 -6.47 -6.03 -12.65
CA LYS A 188 -7.06 -7.25 -12.07
C LYS A 188 -6.76 -7.32 -10.57
N GLY A 189 -7.80 -7.58 -9.77
CA GLY A 189 -7.69 -7.69 -8.31
C GLY A 189 -7.80 -6.35 -7.56
N VAL A 190 -7.85 -5.22 -8.28
CA VAL A 190 -8.02 -3.89 -7.67
C VAL A 190 -9.40 -3.72 -7.03
N PRO A 191 -10.53 -4.12 -7.67
CA PRO A 191 -11.85 -4.02 -7.05
C PRO A 191 -11.93 -4.73 -5.70
N GLU A 192 -11.37 -5.94 -5.60
CA GLU A 192 -11.38 -6.74 -4.38
C GLU A 192 -10.59 -6.08 -3.24
N ILE A 193 -9.50 -5.37 -3.56
CA ILE A 193 -8.74 -4.58 -2.59
C ILE A 193 -9.55 -3.36 -2.13
N ILE A 194 -10.27 -2.70 -3.03
CA ILE A 194 -11.14 -1.57 -2.69
C ILE A 194 -12.29 -2.02 -1.79
N ASP A 195 -12.94 -3.12 -2.13
CA ASP A 195 -14.02 -3.69 -1.32
C ASP A 195 -13.53 -4.00 0.11
N PHE A 196 -12.34 -4.61 0.22
CA PHE A 196 -11.69 -4.82 1.50
C PHE A 196 -11.45 -3.51 2.27
N ILE A 197 -10.89 -2.47 1.62
CA ILE A 197 -10.63 -1.17 2.24
C ILE A 197 -11.93 -0.53 2.73
N VAL A 198 -13.00 -0.56 1.93
CA VAL A 198 -14.28 0.06 2.28
C VAL A 198 -14.93 -0.66 3.46
N GLU A 199 -14.97 -1.99 3.42
CA GLU A 199 -15.56 -2.82 4.47
C GLU A 199 -14.81 -2.69 5.81
N ASN A 200 -13.47 -2.75 5.78
CA ASN A 200 -12.66 -2.77 7.00
C ASN A 200 -12.25 -1.37 7.47
N GLY A 201 -12.33 -0.37 6.59
CA GLY A 201 -11.97 1.02 6.87
C GLY A 201 -13.11 1.88 7.40
N GLY A 202 -14.34 1.33 7.47
CA GLY A 202 -15.52 2.07 7.95
C GLY A 202 -15.88 3.27 7.06
N LEU A 203 -15.59 3.18 5.76
CA LEU A 203 -15.86 4.27 4.81
C LEU A 203 -17.32 4.24 4.37
N GLU A 204 -18.05 5.33 4.63
CA GLU A 204 -19.40 5.52 4.09
C GLU A 204 -19.32 6.12 2.68
N LEU A 205 -20.15 5.63 1.75
CA LEU A 205 -20.27 6.22 0.41
C LEU A 205 -20.78 7.67 0.54
N ARG A 206 -20.04 8.62 -0.05
CA ARG A 206 -20.50 10.01 -0.23
C ARG A 206 -21.47 10.14 -1.41
#